data_AF-A0A2E7Q4W3-F1
#
_entry.id   AF-A0A2E7Q4W3-F1
#
_cell.length_a   1.000
_cell.length_b   1.000
_cell.length_c   1.000
_cell.angle_alpha   90.00
_cell.angle_beta   90.00
_cell.angle_gamma   90.00
#
_symmetry.space_group_name_H-M   'P 1'
#
loop_
_entity.id
_entity.type
_entity.pdbx_description
1 polymer ?
#
loop_
_entity_poly.entity_id
_entity_poly.type
_entity_poly.pdbx_seq_one_letter_code
_entity_poly.pdbx_strand_id
1 'polypeptide(L)'
;MVTILRKGASTGPSYEPTQSADIEYPVSALVGEYSVMERASSQIETTDIKLFIAAGQGVVPAAQDRVRIAGKVHFVKNVMPLQPGGEPLMYELQVHS
;
A
#
# COMPACT_ATOMS: atom_id res chain seq x y z
N MET A 1 -1.43 -2.79 -13.99
CA MET A 1 -0.80 -1.58 -13.40
C MET A 1 -1.25 -1.45 -11.96
N VAL A 2 -0.34 -1.04 -11.06
CA VAL A 2 -0.62 -0.81 -9.65
C VAL A 2 -0.49 0.68 -9.36
N THR A 3 -1.41 1.23 -8.58
CA THR A 3 -1.43 2.67 -8.26
C THR A 3 -1.60 2.84 -6.76
N ILE A 4 -0.73 3.63 -6.13
CA ILE A 4 -0.96 4.08 -4.75
C ILE A 4 -1.89 5.29 -4.78
N LEU A 5 -2.93 5.26 -3.95
CA LEU A 5 -3.93 6.31 -3.79
C LEU A 5 -3.75 6.92 -2.39
N ARG A 6 -3.31 8.17 -2.34
CA ARG A 6 -3.18 8.93 -1.10
C ARG A 6 -4.32 9.94 -1.01
N LYS A 7 -4.96 10.06 0.15
CA LYS A 7 -6.00 11.07 0.35
C LYS A 7 -5.45 12.46 0.06
N GLY A 8 -6.19 13.24 -0.73
CA GLY A 8 -5.88 14.65 -0.95
C GLY A 8 -6.05 15.48 0.32
N ALA A 9 -5.64 16.75 0.25
CA ALA A 9 -5.78 17.67 1.39
C ALA A 9 -7.24 17.76 1.84
N SER A 10 -7.45 17.71 3.15
CA SER A 10 -8.73 18.05 3.76
C SER A 10 -8.83 19.57 3.82
N THR A 11 -9.83 20.13 3.16
CA THR A 11 -10.15 21.55 3.18
C THR A 11 -11.44 21.77 3.96
N GLY A 12 -11.74 22.99 4.37
CA GLY A 12 -12.95 23.32 5.13
C GLY A 12 -12.80 23.22 6.66
N PRO A 13 -13.88 23.49 7.41
CA PRO A 13 -13.88 23.50 8.87
C PRO A 13 -13.64 22.11 9.47
N SER A 14 -13.06 22.02 10.67
CA SER A 14 -12.81 20.72 11.34
C SER A 14 -14.09 19.92 11.64
N TYR A 15 -15.24 20.60 11.72
CA TYR A 15 -16.56 19.97 11.89
C TYR A 15 -17.20 19.52 10.57
N GLU A 16 -16.66 19.96 9.42
CA GLU A 16 -17.15 19.61 8.08
C GLU A 16 -15.98 19.57 7.06
N PRO A 17 -15.09 18.57 7.20
CA PRO A 17 -13.94 18.45 6.31
C PRO A 17 -14.37 18.01 4.91
N THR A 18 -13.99 18.79 3.90
CA THR A 18 -14.09 18.43 2.49
C THR A 18 -12.80 17.76 2.05
N GLN A 19 -12.85 16.47 1.71
CA GLN A 19 -11.70 15.76 1.16
C GLN A 19 -11.54 16.09 -0.32
N SER A 20 -10.34 16.56 -0.69
CA SER A 20 -9.95 16.69 -2.10
C SER A 20 -9.81 15.32 -2.77
N ALA A 21 -9.77 15.30 -4.10
CA ALA A 21 -9.53 14.08 -4.87
C ALA A 21 -8.23 13.38 -4.43
N ASP A 22 -8.21 12.05 -4.57
CA ASP A 22 -7.04 11.25 -4.26
C ASP A 22 -5.87 11.60 -5.18
N ILE A 23 -4.67 11.65 -4.61
CA ILE A 23 -3.43 11.78 -5.36
C ILE A 23 -3.01 10.36 -5.79
N GLU A 24 -2.86 10.18 -7.10
CA GLU A 24 -2.51 8.89 -7.69
C GLU A 24 -1.02 8.80 -8.02
N TYR A 25 -0.36 7.75 -7.55
CA TYR A 25 1.04 7.44 -7.85
C TYR A 25 1.12 6.10 -8.59
N PRO A 26 1.28 6.08 -9.93
CA PRO A 26 1.50 4.85 -10.66
C PRO A 26 2.87 4.27 -10.29
N VAL A 27 2.90 2.99 -9.90
CA VAL A 27 4.12 2.32 -9.45
C VAL A 27 4.30 0.96 -10.13
N SER A 28 5.56 0.54 -10.24
CA SER A 28 5.97 -0.79 -10.62
C SER A 28 5.93 -1.69 -9.39
N ALA A 29 5.09 -2.71 -9.45
CA ALA A 29 4.89 -3.62 -8.33
C ALA A 29 4.68 -5.05 -8.78
N LEU A 30 5.04 -6.00 -7.92
CA LEU A 30 4.80 -7.42 -8.07
C LEU A 30 3.74 -7.85 -7.06
N VAL A 31 2.67 -8.48 -7.56
CA VAL A 31 1.64 -9.11 -6.72
C VAL A 31 2.11 -10.51 -6.38
N GLY A 32 2.20 -10.80 -5.09
CA GLY A 32 2.57 -12.10 -4.56
C GLY A 32 1.45 -12.71 -3.73
N GLU A 33 1.70 -13.92 -3.25
CA GLU A 33 0.80 -14.65 -2.37
C GLU A 33 1.52 -14.92 -1.04
N TYR A 34 0.75 -14.92 0.05
CA TYR A 34 1.26 -15.39 1.33
C TYR A 34 1.26 -16.92 1.35
N SER A 35 2.38 -17.51 1.72
CA SER A 35 2.47 -18.94 1.97
C SER A 35 1.67 -19.35 3.21
N VAL A 36 1.39 -20.65 3.31
CA VAL A 36 0.69 -21.23 4.48
C VAL A 36 1.47 -20.97 5.78
N MET A 37 2.81 -21.03 5.72
CA MET A 37 3.65 -20.79 6.90
C MET A 37 3.57 -19.34 7.37
N GLU A 38 3.54 -18.38 6.44
CA GLU A 38 3.42 -16.96 6.80
C GLU A 38 2.05 -16.63 7.41
N ARG A 39 1.01 -17.35 6.99
CA ARG A 39 -0.35 -17.23 7.56
C ARG A 39 -0.48 -17.88 8.94
N ALA A 40 0.36 -18.85 9.26
CA ALA A 40 0.26 -19.58 10.52
C ALA A 40 0.59 -18.65 11.70
N SER A 41 -0.39 -18.38 12.56
CA SER A 41 -0.27 -17.55 13.76
C SER A 41 0.03 -16.07 13.52
N SER A 42 -0.27 -15.54 12.33
CA SER A 42 -0.15 -14.11 11.99
C SER A 42 -1.52 -13.47 11.76
N GLN A 43 -1.60 -12.13 11.77
CA GLN A 43 -2.80 -11.39 11.35
C GLN A 43 -2.88 -11.25 9.82
N ILE A 44 -2.63 -12.35 9.10
CA ILE A 44 -2.71 -12.41 7.63
C ILE A 44 -3.93 -13.26 7.27
N GLU A 45 -4.93 -12.61 6.70
CA GLU A 45 -6.14 -13.27 6.25
C GLU A 45 -5.95 -13.90 4.86
N THR A 46 -6.80 -14.86 4.50
CA THR A 46 -6.79 -15.49 3.17
C THR A 46 -7.01 -14.47 2.04
N THR A 47 -7.72 -13.39 2.33
CA THR A 47 -8.04 -12.29 1.41
C THR A 47 -6.93 -11.24 1.32
N ASP A 48 -5.93 -11.31 2.19
CA ASP A 48 -4.80 -10.38 2.15
C ASP A 48 -3.88 -10.72 0.98
N ILE A 49 -3.45 -9.67 0.29
CA ILE A 49 -2.57 -9.73 -0.88
C ILE A 49 -1.20 -9.22 -0.45
N LYS A 50 -0.15 -9.97 -0.79
CA LYS A 50 1.23 -9.50 -0.64
C LYS A 50 1.60 -8.69 -1.87
N LEU A 51 2.16 -7.50 -1.68
CA LEU A 51 2.56 -6.63 -2.77
C LEU A 51 3.99 -6.13 -2.56
N PHE A 52 4.84 -6.24 -3.56
CA PHE A 52 6.18 -5.68 -3.54
C PHE A 52 6.24 -4.47 -4.46
N ILE A 53 6.55 -3.30 -3.93
CA ILE A 53 6.66 -2.04 -4.69
C ILE A 53 8.14 -1.65 -4.79
N ALA A 54 8.60 -1.31 -5.99
CA ALA A 54 9.97 -0.82 -6.18
C ALA A 54 10.17 0.53 -5.46
N ALA A 55 11.31 0.70 -4.77
CA ALA A 55 11.68 1.99 -4.21
C ALA A 55 12.15 2.97 -5.30
N GLY A 56 12.30 4.25 -4.92
CA GLY A 56 12.82 5.28 -5.83
C GLY A 56 11.84 5.79 -6.90
N GLN A 57 10.55 5.43 -6.81
CA GLN A 57 9.53 5.84 -7.78
C GLN A 57 8.74 7.10 -7.37
N GLY A 58 9.36 7.98 -6.58
CA GLY A 58 8.76 9.26 -6.18
C GLY A 58 7.69 9.19 -5.09
N VAL A 59 7.40 8.00 -4.56
CA VAL A 59 6.48 7.80 -3.44
C VAL A 59 7.04 6.76 -2.47
N VAL A 60 6.97 7.06 -1.17
CA VAL A 60 7.19 6.09 -0.09
C VAL A 60 5.82 5.62 0.39
N PRO A 61 5.48 4.32 0.27
CA PRO A 61 4.20 3.79 0.73
C PRO A 61 4.04 3.93 2.24
N ALA A 62 2.81 4.20 2.68
CA ALA A 62 2.45 4.30 4.09
C ALA A 62 1.16 3.51 4.38
N ALA A 63 0.94 3.13 5.64
CA ALA A 63 -0.26 2.40 6.07
C ALA A 63 -1.57 3.20 5.89
N GLN A 64 -1.48 4.53 5.74
CA GLN A 64 -2.65 5.38 5.46
C GLN A 64 -3.03 5.40 3.96
N ASP A 65 -2.19 4.84 3.11
CA ASP A 65 -2.45 4.78 1.68
C ASP A 65 -3.47 3.68 1.34
N ARG A 66 -4.09 3.84 0.18
CA ARG A 66 -4.82 2.77 -0.49
C ARG A 66 -4.04 2.35 -1.73
N VAL A 67 -4.26 1.14 -2.22
CA VAL A 67 -3.64 0.65 -3.45
C VAL A 67 -4.71 0.14 -4.39
N ARG A 68 -4.65 0.57 -5.65
CA ARG A 68 -5.49 0.05 -6.72
C ARG A 68 -4.73 -1.02 -7.48
N ILE A 69 -5.24 -2.26 -7.45
CA ILE A 69 -4.68 -3.44 -8.12
C ILE A 69 -5.76 -3.98 -9.04
N ALA A 70 -5.46 -4.10 -10.34
CA ALA A 70 -6.40 -4.61 -11.35
C ALA A 70 -7.80 -3.93 -11.31
N GLY A 71 -7.84 -2.63 -10.99
CA GLY A 71 -9.08 -1.85 -10.91
C GLY A 71 -9.82 -1.92 -9.57
N LYS A 72 -9.41 -2.79 -8.64
CA LYS A 72 -9.97 -2.87 -7.29
C LYS A 72 -9.11 -2.08 -6.30
N VAL A 73 -9.77 -1.33 -5.41
CA VAL A 73 -9.09 -0.58 -4.33
C VAL A 73 -8.95 -1.47 -3.10
N HIS A 74 -7.77 -1.43 -2.51
CA HIS A 74 -7.37 -2.15 -1.31
C HIS A 74 -6.78 -1.17 -0.30
N PHE A 75 -6.87 -1.51 0.99
CA PHE A 75 -6.30 -0.75 2.09
C PHE A 75 -4.97 -1.38 2.51
N VAL A 76 -4.00 -0.55 2.86
CA VAL A 76 -2.69 -0.99 3.33
C VAL A 76 -2.78 -1.30 4.83
N LYS A 77 -2.56 -2.57 5.20
CA LYS A 77 -2.48 -3.02 6.60
C LYS A 77 -1.08 -2.79 7.17
N ASN A 78 -0.06 -3.14 6.39
CA ASN A 78 1.33 -3.07 6.83
C ASN A 78 2.25 -2.69 5.66
N VAL A 79 3.36 -2.01 5.99
CA VAL A 79 4.43 -1.65 5.06
C VAL A 79 5.77 -2.01 5.70
N MET A 80 6.55 -2.83 5.02
CA MET A 80 7.88 -3.24 5.45
C MET A 80 8.93 -2.89 4.38
N PRO A 81 9.91 -2.02 4.67
CA PRO A 81 11.00 -1.76 3.73
C PRO A 81 11.97 -2.96 3.67
N LEU A 82 12.35 -3.35 2.46
CA LEU A 82 13.38 -4.35 2.19
C LEU A 82 14.69 -3.63 1.86
N GLN A 83 15.57 -3.56 2.87
CA GLN A 83 16.78 -2.73 2.86
C GLN A 83 18.05 -3.49 3.32
N PRO A 84 18.51 -4.51 2.57
CA PRO A 84 19.68 -5.29 2.95
C PRO A 84 20.99 -4.48 3.04
N GLY A 85 21.04 -3.30 2.40
CA GLY A 85 22.18 -2.38 2.45
C GLY A 85 21.92 -1.09 3.25
N GLY A 86 20.86 -1.03 4.04
CA GLY A 86 20.45 0.18 4.78
C GLY A 86 19.59 1.16 3.97
N GLU A 87 19.55 1.01 2.65
CA GLU A 87 18.65 1.76 1.76
C GLU A 87 17.51 0.85 1.25
N PRO A 88 16.24 1.33 1.24
CA PRO A 88 15.12 0.58 0.69
C PRO A 88 15.28 0.29 -0.80
N LEU A 89 15.29 -0.98 -1.18
CA LEU A 89 15.23 -1.43 -2.57
C LEU A 89 13.78 -1.67 -3.00
N MET A 90 12.97 -2.20 -2.09
CA MET A 90 11.55 -2.48 -2.28
C MET A 90 10.79 -2.25 -0.98
N TYR A 91 9.47 -2.14 -1.10
CA TYR A 91 8.54 -2.14 0.02
C TYR A 91 7.62 -3.35 -0.13
N GLU A 92 7.61 -4.22 0.88
CA GLU A 92 6.61 -5.28 1.02
C GLU A 92 5.38 -4.71 1.74
N LEU A 93 4.22 -4.82 1.11
CA LEU A 93 2.95 -4.37 1.64
C LEU A 93 2.03 -5.57 1.86
N GLN A 94 1.35 -5.54 3.00
CA GLN A 94 0.16 -6.33 3.22
C GLN A 94 -1.05 -5.46 2.90
N VAL A 95 -1.85 -5.85 1.92
CA VAL A 95 -3.06 -5.11 1.55
C VAL A 95 -4.29 -6.01 1.63
N HIS A 96 -5.42 -5.44 2.00
CA HIS A 96 -6.69 -6.16 2.08
C HIS A 96 -7.78 -5.40 1.31
N SER A 97 -8.81 -6.10 0.87
CA SER A 97 -9.99 -5.42 0.31
C SER A 97 -10.86 -4.80 1.38
#